data_AF-D6GRR0-F1
#
_entry.id   AF-D6GRR0-F1
#
_cell.length_a   1.000
_cell.length_b   1.000
_cell.length_c   1.000
_cell.angle_alpha   90.00
_cell.angle_beta   90.00
_cell.angle_gamma   90.00
#
_symmetry.space_group_name_H-M   'P 1'
#
loop_
_entity.id
_entity.type
_entity.pdbx_description
1 polymer ?
#
loop_
_entity_poly.entity_id
_entity_poly.type
_entity_poly.pdbx_seq_one_letter_code
_entity_poly.pdbx_strand_id
1 'polypeptide(L)'
;MKNNTINKKKGFLFVVDILSIILLMIQLESTIVFIMESSSYLQNFTWDDYFDLYSIFGISDMIRRSSYDQVYIWIVFIIYFLSFYVIVVKIKDIRKKELIHGACKWFIVTNILFVLLKTIEYYIYLITITHA
;
A
#
# COMPACT_ATOMS: atom_id res chain seq x y z
N MET A 1 -9.41 -24.78 23.00
CA MET A 1 -8.99 -24.82 21.58
C MET A 1 -9.51 -23.63 20.75
N LYS A 2 -10.79 -23.23 20.88
CA LYS A 2 -11.43 -22.10 20.16
C LYS A 2 -10.78 -20.71 20.39
N ASN A 3 -10.23 -20.43 21.57
CA ASN A 3 -9.56 -19.15 21.84
C ASN A 3 -8.22 -18.98 21.11
N ASN A 4 -7.48 -20.06 20.87
CA ASN A 4 -6.19 -19.99 20.16
C ASN A 4 -6.37 -19.63 18.69
N THR A 5 -7.43 -20.10 18.04
CA THR A 5 -7.72 -19.79 16.62
C THR A 5 -8.20 -18.35 16.45
N ILE A 6 -8.95 -17.80 17.39
CA ILE A 6 -9.39 -16.39 17.37
C ILE A 6 -8.19 -15.46 17.54
N ASN A 7 -7.27 -15.76 18.47
CA ASN A 7 -6.06 -14.95 18.67
C ASN A 7 -5.13 -14.99 17.45
N LYS A 8 -4.97 -16.16 16.81
CA LYS A 8 -4.18 -16.28 15.56
C LYS A 8 -4.76 -15.44 14.42
N LYS A 9 -6.09 -15.43 14.25
CA LYS A 9 -6.75 -14.61 13.23
C LYS A 9 -6.54 -13.11 13.47
N LYS A 10 -6.69 -12.65 14.71
CA LYS A 10 -6.44 -11.24 15.08
C LYS A 10 -4.98 -10.85 14.85
N GLY A 11 -4.04 -11.73 15.21
CA GLY A 11 -2.61 -11.51 14.96
C GLY A 11 -2.29 -11.38 13.47
N PHE A 12 -2.87 -12.24 12.62
CA PHE A 12 -2.69 -12.16 11.17
C PHE A 12 -3.19 -10.82 10.59
N LEU A 13 -4.40 -10.38 10.97
CA LEU A 13 -4.95 -9.10 10.50
C LEU A 13 -4.03 -7.94 10.88
N PHE A 14 -3.46 -7.97 12.09
CA PHE A 14 -2.54 -6.94 12.57
C PHE A 14 -1.20 -6.93 11.84
N VAL A 15 -0.66 -8.10 11.48
CA VAL A 15 0.57 -8.19 10.67
C VAL A 15 0.35 -7.55 9.30
N VAL A 16 -0.79 -7.83 8.65
CA VAL A 16 -1.12 -7.21 7.36
C VAL A 16 -1.27 -5.70 7.50
N ASP A 17 -1.89 -5.21 8.57
CA ASP A 17 -1.99 -3.76 8.83
C ASP A 17 -0.60 -3.12 8.89
N ILE A 18 0.32 -3.67 9.68
CA ILE A 18 1.67 -3.14 9.82
C ILE A 18 2.40 -3.17 8.48
N LEU A 19 2.33 -4.28 7.74
CA LEU A 19 2.97 -4.39 6.43
C LEU A 19 2.41 -3.36 5.44
N SER A 20 1.08 -3.16 5.42
CA SER A 20 0.45 -2.15 4.57
C SER A 20 0.92 -0.73 4.92
N ILE A 21 1.09 -0.41 6.20
CA ILE A 21 1.64 0.87 6.66
C ILE A 21 3.09 1.04 6.21
N ILE A 22 3.93 0.02 6.38
CA ILE A 22 5.35 0.08 5.98
C ILE A 22 5.46 0.35 4.48
N LEU A 23 4.70 -0.39 3.65
CA LEU A 23 4.71 -0.20 2.20
C LEU A 23 4.21 1.19 1.81
N LEU A 24 3.17 1.69 2.49
CA LEU A 24 2.65 3.03 2.25
C LEU A 24 3.64 4.13 2.66
N MET A 25 4.40 3.92 3.74
CA MET A 25 5.47 4.83 4.15
C MET A 25 6.63 4.87 3.15
N ILE A 26 7.02 3.72 2.57
CA ILE A 26 8.03 3.68 1.51
C ILE A 26 7.56 4.50 0.30
N GLN A 27 6.31 4.29 -0.13
CA GLN A 27 5.73 5.06 -1.23
C GLN A 27 5.68 6.57 -0.93
N LEU A 28 5.24 6.97 0.26
CA LEU A 28 5.20 8.38 0.68
C LEU A 28 6.60 9.00 0.76
N GLU A 29 7.59 8.28 1.27
CA GLU A 29 8.98 8.77 1.34
C GLU A 29 9.52 9.03 -0.05
N SER A 30 9.43 8.05 -0.95
CA SER A 30 9.97 8.16 -2.31
C SER A 30 9.24 9.25 -3.11
N THR A 31 7.94 9.43 -2.86
CA THR A 31 7.13 10.56 -3.34
C THR A 31 7.68 11.91 -2.89
N ILE A 32 7.98 12.06 -1.61
CA ILE A 32 8.48 13.34 -1.05
C ILE A 32 9.84 13.65 -1.67
N VAL A 33 10.73 12.67 -1.79
CA VAL A 33 12.04 12.84 -2.43
C VAL A 33 11.87 13.26 -3.89
N PHE A 34 11.00 12.60 -4.65
CA PHE A 34 10.68 13.00 -6.02
C PHE A 34 10.24 14.46 -6.12
N ILE A 35 9.31 14.89 -5.25
CA ILE A 35 8.81 16.27 -5.22
C ILE A 35 9.92 17.26 -4.90
N MET A 36 10.79 16.93 -3.94
CA MET A 36 11.90 17.82 -3.56
C MET A 36 12.90 17.98 -4.70
N GLU A 37 13.30 16.87 -5.32
CA GLU A 37 14.34 16.84 -6.36
C GLU A 37 13.84 17.37 -7.71
N SER A 38 12.56 17.19 -8.00
CA SER A 38 11.91 17.65 -9.24
C SER A 38 11.08 18.93 -9.06
N SER A 39 11.23 19.62 -7.93
CA SER A 39 10.42 20.81 -7.55
C SER A 39 10.37 21.90 -8.62
N SER A 40 11.47 22.14 -9.34
CA SER A 40 11.53 23.13 -10.42
C SER A 40 10.82 22.69 -11.72
N TYR A 41 10.56 21.39 -11.90
CA TYR A 41 9.98 20.82 -13.11
C TYR A 41 8.60 20.18 -12.89
N LEU A 42 8.10 20.21 -11.65
CA LEU A 42 6.83 19.62 -11.23
C LEU A 42 5.60 20.10 -12.02
N GLN A 43 5.63 21.33 -12.56
CA GLN A 43 4.57 21.85 -13.42
C GLN A 43 4.44 21.12 -14.78
N ASN A 44 5.49 20.41 -15.20
CA ASN A 44 5.52 19.69 -16.48
C ASN A 44 5.13 18.21 -16.34
N PHE A 45 4.94 17.71 -15.11
CA PHE A 45 4.59 16.31 -14.87
C PHE A 45 3.08 16.14 -14.72
N THR A 46 2.55 15.12 -15.39
CA THR A 46 1.18 14.65 -15.21
C THR A 46 1.08 13.74 -13.98
N TRP A 47 -0.14 13.45 -13.55
CA TRP A 47 -0.39 12.47 -12.49
C TRP A 47 0.07 11.05 -12.87
N ASP A 48 0.06 10.72 -14.16
CA ASP A 48 0.54 9.43 -14.64
C ASP A 48 2.06 9.35 -14.53
N ASP A 49 2.78 10.42 -14.91
CA ASP A 49 4.23 10.52 -14.74
C ASP A 49 4.63 10.37 -13.27
N TYR A 50 3.83 10.89 -12.35
CA TYR A 50 4.08 10.76 -10.92
C TYR A 50 4.09 9.28 -10.47
N PHE A 51 3.07 8.50 -10.85
CA PHE A 51 2.96 7.09 -10.44
C PHE A 51 4.02 6.22 -11.10
N ASP A 52 4.57 6.65 -12.24
CA ASP A 52 5.67 5.94 -12.91
C ASP A 52 7.04 6.32 -12.30
N LEU A 53 7.27 7.61 -12.07
CA LEU A 53 8.57 8.15 -11.68
C LEU A 53 8.85 8.11 -10.19
N TYR A 54 7.87 8.12 -9.28
CA TYR A 54 8.19 8.08 -7.84
C TYR A 54 8.99 6.81 -7.45
N SER A 55 8.83 5.73 -8.23
CA SER A 55 9.51 4.46 -8.03
C SER A 55 11.03 4.52 -8.21
N ILE A 56 11.52 5.55 -8.92
CA ILE A 56 12.95 5.79 -9.20
C ILE A 56 13.58 6.81 -8.24
N PHE A 57 12.90 7.15 -7.13
CA PHE A 57 13.44 7.99 -6.05
C PHE A 57 13.41 7.28 -4.69
N GLY A 58 14.17 7.82 -3.74
CA GLY A 58 14.17 7.41 -2.32
C GLY A 58 14.45 5.92 -2.10
N ILE A 59 13.79 5.34 -1.09
CA ILE A 59 13.91 3.93 -0.75
C ILE A 59 13.43 3.03 -1.90
N SER A 60 12.41 3.45 -2.64
CA SER A 60 11.91 2.68 -3.79
C SER A 60 12.99 2.46 -4.84
N ASP A 61 13.78 3.48 -5.19
CA ASP A 61 14.88 3.33 -6.17
C ASP A 61 15.96 2.37 -5.66
N MET A 62 16.29 2.47 -4.37
CA MET A 62 17.25 1.56 -3.75
C MET A 62 16.81 0.10 -3.86
N ILE A 63 15.52 -0.17 -3.62
CA ILE A 63 14.94 -1.51 -3.76
C ILE A 63 14.96 -1.94 -5.22
N ARG A 64 14.57 -1.05 -6.14
CA ARG A 64 14.49 -1.33 -7.58
C ARG A 64 15.85 -1.66 -8.20
N ARG A 65 16.92 -1.02 -7.74
CA ARG A 65 18.31 -1.31 -8.18
C ARG A 65 18.91 -2.53 -7.49
N SER A 66 18.26 -3.07 -6.47
CA SER A 66 18.74 -4.25 -5.75
C SER A 66 18.31 -5.55 -6.42
N SER A 67 18.93 -6.67 -6.05
CA SER A 67 18.50 -8.01 -6.48
C SER A 67 17.12 -8.43 -5.96
N TYR A 68 16.48 -7.59 -5.12
CA TYR A 68 15.19 -7.87 -4.49
C TYR A 68 14.01 -7.16 -5.16
N ASP A 69 14.21 -6.46 -6.28
CA ASP A 69 13.15 -5.72 -6.98
C ASP A 69 11.91 -6.58 -7.26
N GLN A 70 12.08 -7.72 -7.95
CA GLN A 70 10.96 -8.63 -8.22
C GLN A 70 10.32 -9.16 -6.93
N VAL A 71 11.12 -9.50 -5.93
CA VAL A 71 10.61 -9.99 -4.63
C VAL A 71 9.75 -8.92 -3.96
N TYR A 72 10.18 -7.67 -4.00
CA TYR A 72 9.41 -6.54 -3.47
C TYR A 72 8.09 -6.36 -4.21
N ILE A 73 8.08 -6.39 -5.54
CA ILE A 73 6.86 -6.30 -6.36
C ILE A 73 5.86 -7.41 -5.97
N TRP A 74 6.34 -8.65 -5.83
CA TRP A 74 5.52 -9.78 -5.40
C TRP A 74 4.95 -9.59 -3.99
N ILE A 75 5.76 -9.08 -3.05
CA ILE A 75 5.29 -8.78 -1.69
C ILE A 75 4.21 -7.70 -1.72
N VAL A 76 4.41 -6.60 -2.43
CA VAL A 76 3.42 -5.52 -2.57
C VAL A 76 2.11 -6.06 -3.14
N PHE A 77 2.20 -6.89 -4.18
CA PHE A 77 1.03 -7.52 -4.80
C PHE A 77 0.27 -8.44 -3.84
N ILE A 78 0.98 -9.27 -3.05
CA ILE A 78 0.34 -10.13 -2.04
C ILE A 78 -0.34 -9.28 -0.96
N ILE A 79 0.36 -8.26 -0.44
CA ILE A 79 -0.19 -7.38 0.60
C ILE A 79 -1.41 -6.61 0.10
N TYR A 80 -1.45 -6.22 -1.18
CA TYR A 80 -2.62 -5.59 -1.79
C TYR A 80 -3.90 -6.43 -1.62
N PHE A 81 -3.88 -7.72 -1.98
CA PHE A 81 -5.04 -8.60 -1.79
C PHE A 81 -5.36 -8.85 -0.32
N LEU A 82 -4.33 -8.98 0.51
CA LEU A 82 -4.52 -9.19 1.95
C LEU A 82 -5.15 -7.96 2.62
N SER A 83 -4.72 -6.75 2.24
CA SER A 83 -5.31 -5.50 2.72
C SER A 83 -6.78 -5.39 2.32
N PHE A 84 -7.15 -5.74 1.09
CA PHE A 84 -8.55 -5.81 0.67
C PHE A 84 -9.36 -6.76 1.57
N TYR A 85 -8.82 -7.96 1.83
CA TYR A 85 -9.45 -8.93 2.73
C TYR A 85 -9.62 -8.37 4.15
N VAL A 86 -8.59 -7.76 4.72
CA VAL A 86 -8.59 -7.15 6.06
C VAL A 86 -9.68 -6.09 6.17
N ILE A 87 -9.81 -5.21 5.17
CA ILE A 87 -10.86 -4.17 5.11
C ILE A 87 -12.24 -4.82 5.20
N VAL A 88 -12.51 -5.83 4.37
CA VAL A 88 -13.82 -6.52 4.34
C VAL A 88 -14.14 -7.17 5.69
N VAL A 89 -13.17 -7.83 6.31
CA VAL A 89 -13.34 -8.46 7.63
C VAL A 89 -13.64 -7.41 8.69
N LYS A 90 -12.84 -6.34 8.76
CA LYS A 90 -13.01 -5.30 9.78
C LYS A 90 -14.32 -4.51 9.62
N ILE A 91 -14.75 -4.23 8.39
CA ILE A 91 -16.06 -3.58 8.14
C ILE A 91 -17.21 -4.49 8.62
N LYS A 92 -17.12 -5.81 8.38
CA LYS A 92 -18.12 -6.76 8.88
C LYS A 92 -18.17 -6.78 10.41
N ASP A 93 -17.02 -6.69 11.07
CA ASP A 93 -16.93 -6.66 12.54
C ASP A 93 -17.51 -5.35 13.11
N ILE A 94 -17.25 -4.19 12.49
CA ILE A 94 -17.90 -2.91 12.84
C ILE A 94 -19.41 -3.03 12.74
N ARG A 95 -19.91 -3.62 11.64
CA ARG A 95 -21.36 -3.77 11.40
C ARG A 95 -22.04 -4.64 12.46
N LYS A 96 -21.31 -5.59 13.07
CA LYS A 96 -21.81 -6.42 14.17
C LYS A 96 -21.82 -5.73 15.53
N LYS A 97 -21.45 -4.45 15.60
CA LYS A 97 -21.33 -3.65 16.84
C LYS A 97 -20.34 -4.26 17.86
N GLU A 98 -19.41 -5.12 17.42
CA GLU A 98 -18.26 -5.44 18.26
C GLU A 98 -17.41 -4.17 18.37
N LEU A 99 -17.27 -3.66 19.60
CA LEU A 99 -16.82 -2.31 19.90
C LEU A 99 -15.35 -2.12 19.49
N ILE A 100 -15.13 -1.68 18.25
CA ILE A 100 -13.80 -1.46 17.70
C ILE A 100 -13.21 -0.18 18.31
N HIS A 101 -12.19 -0.35 19.16
CA HIS A 101 -11.39 0.73 19.76
C HIS A 101 -10.78 1.63 18.68
N GLY A 102 -10.63 2.95 18.96
CA GLY A 102 -10.29 3.98 17.97
C GLY A 102 -9.05 3.70 17.10
N ALA A 103 -8.00 3.08 17.64
CA ALA A 103 -6.80 2.70 16.88
C ALA A 103 -7.10 1.75 15.71
N CYS A 104 -8.11 0.89 15.86
CA CYS A 104 -8.47 -0.09 14.85
C CYS A 104 -9.29 0.52 13.70
N LYS A 105 -9.89 1.72 13.89
CA LYS A 105 -10.45 2.52 12.77
C LYS A 105 -9.36 3.07 11.87
N TRP A 106 -8.26 3.58 12.44
CA TRP A 106 -7.15 4.12 11.65
C TRP A 106 -6.49 3.05 10.78
N PHE A 107 -6.33 1.83 11.27
CA PHE A 107 -5.85 0.72 10.44
C PHE A 107 -6.75 0.44 9.23
N ILE A 108 -8.08 0.57 9.37
CA ILE A 108 -8.99 0.40 8.22
C ILE A 108 -8.74 1.49 7.18
N VAL A 109 -8.64 2.74 7.62
CA VAL A 109 -8.38 3.89 6.75
C VAL A 109 -7.06 3.71 6.00
N THR A 110 -5.99 3.30 6.69
CA THR A 110 -4.69 3.10 6.05
C THR A 110 -4.71 1.98 5.02
N ASN A 111 -5.35 0.84 5.31
CA ASN A 111 -5.50 -0.23 4.32
C ASN A 111 -6.31 0.24 3.10
N ILE A 112 -7.40 1.00 3.31
CA ILE A 112 -8.19 1.56 2.21
C ILE A 112 -7.32 2.48 1.34
N LEU A 113 -6.56 3.38 1.96
CA LEU A 113 -5.66 4.29 1.24
C LEU A 113 -4.61 3.51 0.44
N PHE A 114 -3.99 2.49 1.04
CA PHE A 114 -3.03 1.62 0.38
C PHE A 114 -3.63 0.92 -0.85
N VAL A 115 -4.80 0.31 -0.69
CA VAL A 115 -5.51 -0.36 -1.80
C VAL A 115 -5.86 0.64 -2.90
N LEU A 116 -6.36 1.83 -2.57
CA LEU A 116 -6.71 2.86 -3.56
C LEU A 116 -5.50 3.31 -4.36
N LEU A 117 -4.40 3.68 -3.69
CA LEU A 117 -3.17 4.14 -4.35
C LEU A 117 -2.61 3.07 -5.28
N LYS A 118 -2.53 1.81 -4.81
CA LYS A 118 -2.04 0.71 -5.65
C LYS A 118 -2.98 0.35 -6.79
N THR A 119 -4.30 0.51 -6.61
CA THR A 119 -5.26 0.33 -7.72
C THR A 119 -5.01 1.33 -8.84
N ILE A 120 -4.77 2.60 -8.50
CA ILE A 120 -4.46 3.65 -9.48
C ILE A 120 -3.14 3.33 -10.20
N GLU A 121 -2.11 2.96 -9.44
CA GLU A 121 -0.79 2.59 -9.99
C GLU A 121 -0.87 1.41 -10.96
N TYR A 122 -1.56 0.32 -10.59
CA TYR A 122 -1.75 -0.82 -11.48
C TYR A 122 -2.58 -0.47 -12.71
N TYR A 123 -3.56 0.43 -12.57
CA TYR A 123 -4.36 0.90 -13.70
C TYR A 123 -3.51 1.68 -14.71
N ILE A 124 -2.67 2.61 -14.23
CA ILE A 124 -1.75 3.37 -15.07
C ILE A 124 -0.76 2.43 -15.76
N TYR A 125 -0.14 1.50 -15.00
CA TYR A 125 0.77 0.51 -15.56
C TYR A 125 0.14 -0.32 -16.69
N LEU A 126 -1.12 -0.75 -16.53
CA LEU A 126 -1.85 -1.45 -17.57
C LEU A 126 -2.08 -0.58 -18.81
N ILE A 127 -2.51 0.68 -18.64
CA ILE A 127 -2.69 1.61 -19.76
C ILE A 127 -1.38 1.76 -20.53
N THR A 128 -0.28 2.05 -19.84
CA THR A 128 1.04 2.24 -20.45
C THR A 128 1.46 1.03 -21.28
N ILE A 129 1.26 -0.21 -20.79
CA ILE A 129 1.58 -1.42 -21.55
C ILE A 129 0.65 -1.62 -22.74
N THR A 130 -0.65 -1.37 -22.59
CA THR A 130 -1.63 -1.62 -23.66
C THR A 130 -1.60 -0.59 -24.78
N HIS A 131 -1.09 0.61 -24.51
CA HIS A 131 -0.97 1.71 -25.48
C HIS A 131 0.46 1.90 -26.02
N ALA A 132 1.42 1.09 -25.57
CA ALA A 132 2.79 1.02 -26.10
C ALA A 132 2.89 0.04 -27.29
#